data_AF-A0A371EUN0-F1
#
_entry.id   AF-A0A371EUN0-F1
#
_cell.length_a   1.000
_cell.length_b   1.000
_cell.length_c   1.000
_cell.angle_alpha   90.00
_cell.angle_beta   90.00
_cell.angle_gamma   90.00
#
_symmetry.space_group_name_H-M   'P 1'
#
loop_
_entity.id
_entity.type
_entity.pdbx_description
1 polymer ?
#
loop_
_entity_poly.entity_id
_entity_poly.type
_entity_poly.pdbx_seq_one_letter_code
_entity_poly.pdbx_strand_id
1 'polypeptide(L)'
;MILLEKIICRFGIPAEIVFDNGTQFASKGTLKIKQLFTSVEHPQSNSKFEAANKVILLGLRRRLEEAKGRRAKELPQVLWSYHTTLHSTTNETPFCLIFGTEAMIPVEIGEPSPKTALFEPSGNEEGLRTNLDLLQEAREIAHVKEYAMKTRAARKYNRKVVPGNFKTRDLVLKKITLGINKNKLTPYWEGPFRIVEEVGQGAYRLESLEKKKLPRTWNVASLRMYYS
;
A
#
# COMPACT_ATOMS: atom_id res chain seq x y z
N MET A 1 -20.51 -10.22 4.51
CA MET A 1 -21.39 -9.38 5.36
C MET A 1 -20.76 -8.03 5.71
N ILE A 2 -19.51 -7.98 6.17
CA ILE A 2 -18.82 -6.71 6.57
C ILE A 2 -18.79 -5.64 5.46
N LEU A 3 -18.57 -6.04 4.20
CA LEU A 3 -18.47 -5.11 3.06
C LEU A 3 -19.80 -4.36 2.79
N LEU A 4 -20.94 -5.04 2.95
CA LEU A 4 -22.25 -4.49 2.61
C LEU A 4 -22.70 -3.46 3.66
N GLU A 5 -22.66 -3.83 4.94
CA GLU A 5 -23.17 -2.96 6.01
C GLU A 5 -22.23 -1.80 6.35
N LYS A 6 -20.91 -2.05 6.39
CA LYS A 6 -19.96 -1.05 6.92
C LYS A 6 -19.38 -0.11 5.87
N ILE A 7 -19.32 -0.54 4.61
CA ILE A 7 -18.72 0.25 3.52
C ILE A 7 -19.82 0.76 2.60
N ILE A 8 -20.66 -0.12 2.03
CA ILE A 8 -21.65 0.28 1.03
C ILE A 8 -22.73 1.19 1.63
N CYS A 9 -23.31 0.85 2.78
CA CYS A 9 -24.33 1.70 3.41
C CYS A 9 -23.77 3.07 3.87
N ARG A 10 -22.46 3.19 4.06
CA ARG A 10 -21.83 4.40 4.60
C ARG A 10 -21.23 5.32 3.52
N PHE A 11 -20.64 4.73 2.48
CA PHE A 11 -19.89 5.46 1.45
C PHE A 11 -20.49 5.28 0.05
N GLY A 12 -21.54 4.48 -0.10
CA GLY A 12 -22.13 4.14 -1.40
C GLY A 12 -21.44 2.95 -2.07
N ILE A 13 -21.95 2.59 -3.25
CA ILE A 13 -21.46 1.44 -4.02
C ILE A 13 -20.19 1.88 -4.77
N PRO A 14 -19.01 1.29 -4.49
CA PRO A 14 -17.80 1.60 -5.24
C PRO A 14 -17.92 1.07 -6.67
N ALA A 15 -17.35 1.79 -7.64
CA ALA A 15 -17.30 1.35 -9.03
C ALA A 15 -16.42 0.09 -9.20
N GLU A 16 -15.26 0.09 -8.52
CA GLU A 16 -14.28 -0.99 -8.58
C GLU A 16 -13.72 -1.30 -7.18
N ILE A 17 -13.43 -2.57 -6.90
CA ILE A 17 -12.67 -2.97 -5.71
C ILE A 17 -11.49 -3.83 -6.17
N VAL A 18 -10.29 -3.44 -5.74
CA VAL A 18 -9.06 -4.16 -6.02
C VAL A 18 -8.71 -5.04 -4.81
N PHE A 19 -8.62 -6.35 -5.02
CA PHE A 19 -8.22 -7.34 -4.03
C PHE A 19 -6.82 -7.85 -4.31
N ASP A 20 -6.16 -8.39 -3.28
CA ASP A 20 -5.02 -9.28 -3.48
C ASP A 20 -5.50 -10.67 -3.92
N ASN A 21 -4.57 -11.53 -4.39
CA ASN A 21 -4.88 -12.91 -4.78
C ASN A 21 -5.10 -13.85 -3.57
N GLY A 22 -5.51 -13.31 -2.41
CA GLY A 22 -5.92 -14.11 -1.28
C GLY A 22 -7.12 -14.99 -1.64
N THR A 23 -7.06 -16.28 -1.31
CA THR A 23 -8.13 -17.26 -1.60
C THR A 23 -9.48 -16.86 -0.99
N GLN A 24 -9.47 -16.09 0.09
CA GLN A 24 -10.65 -15.51 0.74
C GLN A 24 -11.43 -14.49 -0.12
N PHE A 25 -10.82 -13.97 -1.20
CA PHE A 25 -11.43 -13.00 -2.11
C PHE A 25 -11.80 -13.60 -3.48
N ALA A 26 -11.55 -14.88 -3.69
CA ALA A 26 -11.79 -15.57 -4.96
C ALA A 26 -13.27 -15.93 -5.23
N SER A 27 -14.18 -15.62 -4.30
CA SER A 27 -15.62 -15.84 -4.49
C SER A 27 -16.23 -14.68 -5.29
N LYS A 28 -17.05 -15.01 -6.30
CA LYS A 28 -17.78 -14.04 -7.12
C LYS A 28 -18.70 -13.19 -6.22
N GLY A 29 -18.51 -11.87 -6.24
CA GLY A 29 -19.40 -10.92 -5.57
C GLY A 29 -20.79 -10.87 -6.21
N THR A 30 -21.80 -10.52 -5.42
CA THR A 30 -23.23 -10.48 -5.80
C THR A 30 -23.71 -9.14 -6.36
N LEU A 31 -22.88 -8.10 -6.31
CA LEU A 31 -23.20 -6.75 -6.76
C LEU A 31 -22.48 -6.43 -8.07
N LYS A 32 -23.03 -5.51 -8.90
CA LYS A 32 -22.41 -5.01 -10.15
C LYS A 32 -21.13 -4.19 -9.92
N ILE A 33 -20.32 -4.57 -8.95
CA ILE A 33 -19.04 -3.95 -8.61
C ILE A 33 -17.96 -4.71 -9.39
N LYS A 34 -17.12 -3.99 -10.12
CA LYS A 34 -16.01 -4.61 -10.84
C LYS A 34 -14.93 -5.03 -9.85
N GLN A 35 -14.72 -6.33 -9.71
CA GLN A 35 -13.66 -6.88 -8.86
C GLN A 35 -12.38 -7.04 -9.69
N LEU A 36 -11.31 -6.39 -9.26
CA LEU A 36 -9.99 -6.48 -9.86
C LEU A 36 -9.06 -7.22 -8.89
N PHE A 37 -8.15 -8.04 -9.42
CA PHE A 37 -7.17 -8.76 -8.62
C PHE A 37 -5.76 -8.29 -8.98
N THR A 38 -4.93 -7.96 -7.98
CA THR A 38 -3.53 -7.59 -8.23
C THR A 38 -2.75 -8.81 -8.72
N SER A 39 -1.80 -8.62 -9.65
CA SER A 39 -0.90 -9.71 -10.07
C SER A 39 0.01 -10.13 -8.89
N VAL A 40 0.24 -11.44 -8.75
CA VAL A 40 1.13 -12.02 -7.72
C VAL A 40 2.55 -11.45 -7.81
N GLU A 41 2.97 -10.97 -8.99
CA GLU A 41 4.34 -10.51 -9.25
C GLU A 41 4.53 -8.99 -9.12
N HIS A 42 3.48 -8.21 -8.83
CA HIS A 42 3.56 -6.75 -8.70
C HIS A 42 3.02 -6.22 -7.37
N PRO A 43 3.84 -6.23 -6.28
CA PRO A 43 3.46 -5.66 -4.99
C PRO A 43 3.15 -4.16 -5.03
N GLN A 44 3.59 -3.46 -6.09
CA GLN A 44 3.30 -2.03 -6.29
C GLN A 44 1.80 -1.73 -6.42
N SER A 45 1.01 -2.64 -6.99
CA SER A 45 -0.44 -2.42 -7.14
C SER A 45 -1.18 -2.41 -5.79
N ASN A 46 -0.65 -3.11 -4.78
CA ASN A 46 -1.20 -3.12 -3.42
C ASN A 46 -0.46 -2.18 -2.46
N SER A 47 0.54 -1.42 -2.94
CA SER A 47 1.47 -0.70 -2.07
C SER A 47 0.80 0.42 -1.26
N LYS A 48 -0.30 1.01 -1.76
CA LYS A 48 -1.07 2.01 -1.00
C LYS A 48 -1.72 1.38 0.24
N PHE A 49 -2.35 0.22 0.06
CA PHE A 49 -2.99 -0.52 1.14
C PHE A 49 -1.96 -1.06 2.15
N GLU A 50 -0.84 -1.62 1.66
CA GLU A 50 0.25 -2.09 2.53
C GLU A 50 0.86 -0.96 3.38
N ALA A 51 1.07 0.22 2.79
CA ALA A 51 1.57 1.38 3.51
C ALA A 51 0.59 1.84 4.61
N ALA A 52 -0.71 1.91 4.30
CA ALA A 52 -1.74 2.23 5.29
C ALA A 52 -1.78 1.20 6.43
N ASN A 53 -1.80 -0.09 6.09
CA ASN A 53 -1.76 -1.18 7.07
C ASN A 53 -0.53 -1.11 7.97
N LYS A 54 0.63 -0.78 7.41
CA LYS A 54 1.86 -0.62 8.19
C LYS A 54 1.71 0.49 9.25
N VAL A 55 1.14 1.64 8.89
CA VAL A 55 0.91 2.75 9.82
C VAL A 55 -0.09 2.34 10.92
N ILE A 56 -1.21 1.71 10.54
CA ILE A 56 -2.23 1.26 11.49
C ILE A 56 -1.65 0.21 12.46
N LEU A 57 -0.90 -0.77 11.95
CA LEU A 57 -0.26 -1.81 12.77
C LEU A 57 0.80 -1.23 13.71
N LEU A 58 1.51 -0.18 13.30
CA LEU A 58 2.46 0.53 14.17
C LEU A 58 1.73 1.29 15.28
N GLY A 59 0.65 2.01 14.96
CA GLY A 59 -0.19 2.68 15.94
C GLY A 59 -0.77 1.70 16.97
N LEU A 60 -1.30 0.57 16.49
CA LEU A 60 -1.79 -0.50 17.36
C LEU A 60 -0.70 -1.07 18.25
N ARG A 61 0.51 -1.33 17.72
CA ARG A 61 1.64 -1.82 18.54
C ARG A 61 1.95 -0.87 19.68
N ARG A 62 2.09 0.43 19.40
CA ARG A 62 2.38 1.43 20.44
C ARG A 62 1.31 1.46 21.54
N ARG A 63 0.03 1.47 21.14
CA ARG A 63 -1.09 1.43 22.10
C ARG A 63 -1.19 0.12 22.87
N LEU A 64 -0.73 -1.00 22.31
CA LEU A 64 -0.79 -2.30 22.99
C LEU A 64 0.25 -2.45 24.10
N GLU A 65 1.43 -1.87 23.93
CA GLU A 65 2.43 -1.78 25.01
C GLU A 65 1.84 -1.04 26.23
N GLU A 66 1.03 0.01 25.98
CA GLU A 66 0.33 0.78 27.02
C GLU A 66 -0.89 0.02 27.59
N ALA A 67 -1.66 -0.67 26.74
CA ALA A 67 -2.99 -1.22 27.07
C ALA A 67 -3.01 -2.70 27.51
N LYS A 68 -1.85 -3.33 27.75
CA LYS A 68 -1.70 -4.73 28.19
C LYS A 68 -2.49 -5.76 27.34
N GLY A 69 -2.53 -5.57 26.02
CA GLY A 69 -3.08 -6.57 25.09
C GLY A 69 -4.55 -6.40 24.63
N ARG A 70 -5.24 -5.31 24.98
CA ARG A 70 -6.66 -5.08 24.59
C ARG A 70 -6.84 -4.55 23.15
N ARG A 71 -6.45 -5.35 22.14
CA ARG A 71 -6.44 -4.99 20.70
C ARG A 71 -7.71 -4.35 20.14
N ALA A 72 -8.88 -4.94 20.39
CA ALA A 72 -10.12 -4.51 19.75
C ALA A 72 -10.61 -3.14 20.24
N LYS A 73 -10.26 -2.75 21.48
CA LYS A 73 -10.68 -1.47 22.08
C LYS A 73 -9.87 -0.28 21.55
N GLU A 74 -8.62 -0.51 21.16
CA GLU A 74 -7.71 0.54 20.68
C GLU A 74 -7.86 0.84 19.18
N LEU A 75 -8.43 -0.10 18.40
CA LEU A 75 -8.54 0.05 16.95
C LEU A 75 -9.31 1.32 16.52
N PRO A 76 -10.47 1.68 17.11
CA PRO A 76 -11.15 2.92 16.76
C PRO A 76 -10.29 4.17 17.00
N GLN A 77 -9.50 4.20 18.08
CA GLN A 77 -8.63 5.35 18.39
C GLN A 77 -7.48 5.47 17.39
N VAL A 78 -6.86 4.34 17.02
CA VAL A 78 -5.80 4.32 16.02
C VAL A 78 -6.33 4.74 14.65
N LEU A 79 -7.51 4.24 14.25
CA LEU A 79 -8.16 4.65 13.01
C LEU A 79 -8.53 6.14 13.03
N TRP A 80 -9.04 6.65 14.15
CA TRP A 80 -9.31 8.07 14.32
C TRP A 80 -8.05 8.90 14.10
N SER A 81 -6.95 8.58 14.79
CA SER A 81 -5.68 9.28 14.60
C SER A 81 -5.17 9.22 13.16
N TYR A 82 -5.35 8.10 12.47
CA TYR A 82 -4.95 7.95 11.08
C TYR A 82 -5.79 8.86 10.16
N HIS A 83 -7.10 8.91 10.38
CA HIS A 83 -8.00 9.73 9.56
C HIS A 83 -7.84 11.24 9.79
N THR A 84 -7.40 11.67 10.98
CA THR A 84 -7.29 13.10 11.33
C THR A 84 -5.86 13.63 11.30
N THR A 85 -4.86 12.82 10.93
CA THR A 85 -3.46 13.26 10.82
C THR A 85 -3.13 13.64 9.38
N LEU A 86 -2.38 14.74 9.20
CA LEU A 86 -1.88 15.15 7.89
C LEU A 86 -0.93 14.09 7.33
N HIS A 87 -1.20 13.63 6.11
CA HIS A 87 -0.31 12.71 5.43
C HIS A 87 0.76 13.47 4.66
N SER A 88 2.04 13.18 4.92
CA SER A 88 3.17 13.87 4.27
C SER A 88 3.22 13.73 2.74
N THR A 89 2.50 12.78 2.15
CA THR A 89 2.41 12.59 0.70
C THR A 89 1.42 13.52 0.02
N THR A 90 0.35 13.92 0.71
CA THR A 90 -0.75 14.75 0.17
C THR A 90 -0.83 16.11 0.85
N ASN A 91 -0.26 16.24 2.05
CA ASN A 91 -0.45 17.34 2.99
C ASN A 91 -1.93 17.57 3.35
N GLU A 92 -2.73 16.51 3.34
CA GLU A 92 -4.16 16.51 3.65
C GLU A 92 -4.46 15.38 4.64
N THR A 93 -5.55 15.50 5.40
CA THR A 93 -6.05 14.41 6.23
C THR A 93 -6.97 13.49 5.41
N PRO A 94 -6.94 12.16 5.61
CA PRO A 94 -7.88 11.26 4.94
C PRO A 94 -9.36 11.63 5.18
N PHE A 95 -9.69 12.15 6.36
CA PHE A 95 -11.04 12.60 6.68
C PHE A 95 -11.48 13.77 5.78
N CYS A 96 -10.64 14.80 5.63
CA CYS A 96 -10.93 15.96 4.78
C CYS A 96 -11.16 15.55 3.32
N LEU A 97 -10.32 14.65 2.78
CA LEU A 97 -10.47 14.17 1.40
C LEU A 97 -11.76 13.37 1.15
N ILE A 98 -12.39 12.83 2.20
CA ILE A 98 -13.67 12.12 2.09
C ILE A 98 -14.85 13.08 2.28
N PHE A 99 -14.80 13.91 3.32
CA PHE A 99 -15.96 14.67 3.80
C PHE A 99 -15.92 16.16 3.45
N GLY A 100 -14.85 16.68 2.83
CA GLY A 100 -14.71 18.09 2.46
C GLY A 100 -14.22 19.00 3.57
N THR A 101 -14.23 18.55 4.83
CA THR A 101 -13.86 19.38 5.98
C THR A 101 -12.98 18.60 6.94
N GLU A 102 -12.18 19.30 7.74
CA GLU A 102 -11.43 18.69 8.83
C GLU A 102 -12.37 18.13 9.90
N ALA A 103 -11.98 16.99 10.50
CA ALA A 103 -12.66 16.47 11.67
C ALA A 103 -12.34 17.32 12.90
N MET A 104 -13.32 17.48 13.79
CA MET A 104 -13.10 18.01 15.12
C MET A 104 -12.44 16.93 15.99
N ILE A 105 -11.24 17.17 16.49
CA ILE A 105 -10.52 16.20 17.32
C ILE A 105 -10.99 16.26 18.79
N PRO A 106 -10.89 15.17 19.58
CA PRO A 106 -11.42 15.14 20.95
C PRO A 106 -10.95 16.27 21.87
N VAL A 107 -9.71 16.73 21.71
CA VAL A 107 -9.17 17.86 22.50
C VAL A 107 -9.87 19.19 22.16
N GLU A 108 -10.27 19.41 20.91
CA GLU A 108 -11.01 20.61 20.49
C GLU A 108 -12.46 20.62 21.01
N ILE A 109 -12.97 19.46 21.45
CA ILE A 109 -14.29 19.32 22.10
C ILE A 109 -14.17 19.60 23.60
N GLY A 110 -13.13 19.07 24.24
CA GLY A 110 -12.92 19.20 25.69
C GLY A 110 -12.45 20.59 26.12
N GLU A 111 -11.72 21.28 25.24
CA GLU A 111 -11.20 22.63 25.46
C GLU A 111 -11.87 23.62 24.51
N PRO A 112 -12.05 24.91 24.90
CA PRO A 112 -12.55 25.93 24.00
C PRO A 112 -11.56 26.13 22.83
N SER A 113 -11.93 25.61 21.66
CA SER A 113 -11.18 25.81 20.42
C SER A 113 -11.85 26.92 19.60
N PRO A 114 -11.15 27.56 18.65
CA PRO A 114 -11.79 28.52 17.75
C PRO A 114 -13.00 27.93 17.01
N LYS A 115 -12.95 26.63 16.68
CA LYS A 115 -14.05 25.90 16.04
C LYS A 115 -15.30 25.82 16.92
N THR A 116 -15.15 25.72 18.24
CA THR A 116 -16.29 25.68 19.18
C THR A 116 -16.70 27.06 19.65
N ALA A 117 -15.74 27.97 19.86
CA ALA A 117 -15.98 29.32 20.35
C ALA A 117 -16.64 30.25 19.30
N LEU A 118 -16.34 30.05 18.01
CA LEU A 118 -16.86 30.85 16.90
C LEU A 118 -17.94 30.12 16.10
N PHE A 119 -18.53 29.07 16.66
CA PHE A 119 -19.51 28.27 15.96
C PHE A 119 -20.80 29.06 15.71
N GLU A 120 -21.09 29.33 14.44
CA GLU A 120 -22.36 29.90 13.98
C GLU A 120 -23.04 28.88 13.05
N PRO A 121 -24.26 28.40 13.34
CA PRO A 121 -24.90 27.36 12.56
C PRO A 121 -25.07 27.70 11.08
N SER A 122 -25.55 28.91 10.76
CA SER A 122 -25.78 29.40 9.39
C SER A 122 -24.49 29.50 8.60
N GLY A 123 -23.49 30.21 9.13
CA GLY A 123 -22.19 30.37 8.49
C GLY A 123 -21.45 29.04 8.30
N ASN A 124 -21.55 28.12 9.27
CA ASN A 124 -20.92 26.80 9.16
C ASN A 124 -21.59 25.91 8.11
N GLU A 125 -22.92 25.97 7.96
CA GLU A 125 -23.61 25.24 6.89
C GLU A 125 -23.20 25.75 5.50
N GLU A 126 -23.13 27.08 5.32
CA GLU A 126 -22.67 27.69 4.07
C GLU A 126 -21.20 27.36 3.77
N GLY A 127 -20.34 27.43 4.78
CA GLY A 127 -18.95 27.00 4.69
C GLY A 127 -18.81 25.53 4.32
N LEU A 128 -19.63 24.64 4.90
CA LEU A 128 -19.61 23.22 4.56
C LEU A 128 -20.03 22.96 3.10
N ARG A 129 -21.04 23.66 2.60
CA ARG A 129 -21.44 23.57 1.17
C ARG A 129 -20.31 24.01 0.26
N THR A 130 -19.69 25.15 0.55
CA THR A 130 -18.53 25.66 -0.19
C THR A 130 -17.37 24.65 -0.20
N ASN A 131 -17.08 24.05 0.95
CA ASN A 131 -16.05 23.02 1.07
C ASN A 131 -16.36 21.77 0.24
N LEU A 132 -17.63 21.36 0.15
CA LEU A 132 -18.06 20.24 -0.69
C LEU A 132 -17.92 20.56 -2.18
N ASP A 133 -18.21 21.79 -2.59
CA ASP A 133 -18.02 22.24 -3.98
C ASP A 133 -16.53 22.21 -4.37
N LEU A 134 -15.63 22.58 -3.44
CA LEU A 134 -14.17 22.57 -3.65
C LEU A 134 -13.50 21.21 -3.42
N LEU A 135 -14.24 20.22 -2.90
CA LEU A 135 -13.68 18.92 -2.50
C LEU A 135 -13.02 18.19 -3.67
N GLN A 136 -13.58 18.30 -4.87
CA GLN A 136 -13.01 17.67 -6.06
C GLN A 136 -11.65 18.27 -6.41
N GLU A 137 -11.50 19.60 -6.34
CA GLU A 137 -10.24 20.29 -6.56
C GLU A 137 -9.19 19.89 -5.52
N ALA A 138 -9.59 19.81 -4.24
CA ALA A 138 -8.73 19.35 -3.17
C ALA A 138 -8.21 17.92 -3.41
N ARG A 139 -9.06 17.01 -3.91
CA ARG A 139 -8.67 15.64 -4.29
C ARG A 139 -7.70 15.60 -5.45
N GLU A 140 -7.90 16.43 -6.46
CA GLU A 140 -7.01 16.52 -7.61
C GLU A 140 -5.63 17.06 -7.22
N ILE A 141 -5.58 18.12 -6.41
CA ILE A 141 -4.34 18.66 -5.86
C ILE A 141 -3.61 17.59 -5.03
N ALA A 142 -4.32 16.89 -4.15
CA ALA A 142 -3.76 15.81 -3.35
C ALA A 142 -3.20 14.68 -4.23
N HIS A 143 -3.91 14.31 -5.29
CA HIS A 143 -3.45 13.30 -6.25
C HIS A 143 -2.16 13.71 -6.97
N VAL A 144 -2.07 14.96 -7.42
CA VAL A 144 -0.84 15.51 -8.05
C VAL A 144 0.33 15.51 -7.07
N LYS A 145 0.11 15.95 -5.82
CA LYS A 145 1.13 15.89 -4.76
C LYS A 145 1.60 14.46 -4.48
N GLU A 146 0.67 13.52 -4.37
CA GLU A 146 0.98 12.10 -4.15
C GLU A 146 1.84 11.54 -5.30
N TYR A 147 1.46 11.82 -6.54
CA TYR A 147 2.19 11.40 -7.74
C TYR A 147 3.61 11.99 -7.78
N ALA A 148 3.76 13.29 -7.51
CA ALA A 148 5.05 13.97 -7.48
C ALA A 148 5.98 13.36 -6.41
N MET A 149 5.45 13.12 -5.21
CA MET A 149 6.19 12.51 -4.10
C MET A 149 6.64 11.08 -4.43
N LYS A 150 5.74 10.26 -5.02
CA LYS A 150 6.06 8.90 -5.47
C LYS A 150 7.13 8.89 -6.55
N THR A 151 7.00 9.77 -7.54
CA THR A 151 7.98 9.91 -8.62
C THR A 151 9.35 10.32 -8.07
N ARG A 152 9.40 11.25 -7.12
CA ARG A 152 10.64 11.66 -6.46
C ARG A 152 11.28 10.51 -5.67
N ALA A 153 10.48 9.75 -4.92
CA ALA A 153 10.95 8.59 -4.18
C ALA A 153 11.49 7.50 -5.12
N ALA A 154 10.80 7.22 -6.22
CA ALA A 154 11.23 6.27 -7.24
C ALA A 154 12.57 6.69 -7.88
N ARG A 155 12.72 7.97 -8.27
CA ARG A 155 13.99 8.50 -8.80
C ARG A 155 15.15 8.32 -7.81
N LYS A 156 14.92 8.61 -6.52
CA LYS A 156 15.94 8.44 -5.47
C LYS A 156 16.33 6.97 -5.28
N TYR A 157 15.36 6.06 -5.34
CA TYR A 157 15.60 4.63 -5.26
C TYR A 157 16.39 4.15 -6.48
N ASN A 158 15.91 4.46 -7.69
CA ASN A 158 16.52 4.06 -8.96
C ASN A 158 17.96 4.57 -9.09
N ARG A 159 18.30 5.74 -8.53
CA ARG A 159 19.69 6.25 -8.52
C ARG A 159 20.67 5.31 -7.79
N LYS A 160 20.20 4.54 -6.81
CA LYS A 160 21.01 3.57 -6.05
C LYS A 160 21.00 2.18 -6.66
N VAL A 161 20.08 1.91 -7.58
CA VAL A 161 20.01 0.61 -8.27
C VAL A 161 21.08 0.64 -9.36
N VAL A 162 22.15 -0.12 -9.15
CA VAL A 162 23.08 -0.43 -10.24
C VAL A 162 22.36 -1.41 -11.17
N PRO A 163 22.13 -1.07 -12.45
CA PRO A 163 21.59 -2.03 -13.40
C PRO A 163 22.59 -3.18 -13.54
N GLY A 164 22.23 -4.35 -13.01
CA GLY A 164 22.93 -5.57 -13.35
C GLY A 164 22.47 -5.98 -14.74
N ASN A 165 23.26 -5.64 -15.75
CA ASN A 165 23.00 -6.06 -17.13
C ASN A 165 23.55 -7.48 -17.28
N PHE A 166 22.67 -8.46 -17.14
CA PHE A 166 22.99 -9.83 -17.52
C PHE A 166 22.62 -10.04 -18.99
N LYS A 167 23.45 -10.77 -19.72
CA LYS A 167 23.19 -11.13 -21.11
C LYS A 167 22.52 -12.50 -21.18
N THR A 168 21.78 -12.71 -22.26
CA THR A 168 21.30 -14.05 -22.61
C THR A 168 22.49 -15.01 -22.65
N ARG A 169 22.32 -16.18 -22.03
CA ARG A 169 23.32 -17.24 -21.79
C ARG A 169 24.28 -17.04 -20.63
N ASP A 170 24.26 -15.90 -19.93
CA ASP A 170 25.05 -15.74 -18.71
C ASP A 170 24.60 -16.77 -17.65
N LEU A 171 25.58 -17.30 -16.91
CA LEU A 171 25.33 -18.18 -15.77
C LEU A 171 25.17 -17.34 -14.51
N VAL A 172 24.10 -17.60 -13.77
CA VAL A 172 23.75 -16.87 -12.56
C VAL A 172 23.34 -17.80 -11.43
N LEU A 173 23.65 -17.39 -10.22
CA LEU A 173 23.10 -17.94 -9.00
C LEU A 173 21.82 -17.19 -8.63
N LYS A 174 20.83 -17.94 -8.16
CA LYS A 174 19.51 -17.47 -7.77
C LYS A 174 19.40 -17.45 -6.24
N LYS A 175 18.93 -16.36 -5.66
CA LYS A 175 18.73 -16.27 -4.20
C LYS A 175 17.61 -17.22 -3.76
N ILE A 176 17.83 -18.00 -2.70
CA ILE A 176 16.79 -18.89 -2.15
C ILE A 176 15.76 -18.05 -1.39
N THR A 177 14.55 -17.91 -1.97
CA THR A 177 13.38 -17.29 -1.33
C THR A 177 12.92 -18.15 -0.15
N LEU A 178 12.65 -17.51 1.01
CA LEU A 178 12.32 -18.20 2.26
C LEU A 178 11.16 -19.19 2.08
N GLY A 179 11.44 -20.47 2.29
CA GLY A 179 10.47 -21.55 2.49
C GLY A 179 10.73 -22.26 3.82
N ILE A 180 9.73 -22.99 4.31
CA ILE A 180 9.49 -23.45 5.69
C ILE A 180 10.61 -24.29 6.33
N ASN A 181 11.62 -24.75 5.58
CA ASN A 181 12.69 -25.60 6.11
C ASN A 181 14.09 -25.00 5.86
N LYS A 182 14.51 -24.05 6.70
CA LYS A 182 15.91 -23.62 6.78
C LYS A 182 16.54 -24.11 8.08
N ASN A 183 17.59 -24.91 7.97
CA ASN A 183 18.58 -25.09 9.02
C ASN A 183 19.70 -24.05 8.82
N LYS A 184 20.53 -23.77 9.84
CA LYS A 184 21.63 -22.78 9.78
C LYS A 184 22.65 -23.03 8.65
N LEU A 185 22.61 -24.19 8.00
CA LEU A 185 23.56 -24.64 6.98
C LEU A 185 23.00 -24.56 5.55
N THR A 186 21.77 -24.08 5.34
CA THR A 186 21.23 -23.96 3.97
C THR A 186 21.95 -22.83 3.22
N PRO A 187 22.54 -23.07 2.04
CA PRO A 187 23.23 -22.03 1.27
C PRO A 187 22.27 -20.89 0.88
N TYR A 188 22.79 -19.67 0.81
CA TYR A 188 21.98 -18.48 0.49
C TYR A 188 21.61 -18.37 -0.99
N TRP A 189 22.37 -19.04 -1.85
CA TRP A 189 22.29 -18.99 -3.30
C TRP A 189 22.21 -20.41 -3.87
N GLU A 190 21.37 -20.59 -4.89
CA GLU A 190 21.11 -21.84 -5.60
C GLU A 190 21.50 -21.68 -7.06
N GLY A 191 22.05 -22.72 -7.70
CA GLY A 191 22.41 -22.70 -9.10
C GLY A 191 23.66 -23.52 -9.41
N PRO A 192 24.23 -23.39 -10.62
CA PRO A 192 24.01 -22.32 -11.59
C PRO A 192 22.77 -22.48 -12.49
N PHE A 193 22.21 -21.36 -12.91
CA PHE A 193 21.13 -21.25 -13.90
C PHE A 193 21.59 -20.40 -15.08
N ARG A 194 20.99 -20.58 -16.26
CA ARG A 194 21.28 -19.78 -17.45
C ARG A 194 20.16 -18.78 -17.71
N ILE A 195 20.51 -17.56 -18.11
CA ILE A 195 19.52 -16.56 -18.53
C ILE A 195 19.04 -16.83 -19.94
N VAL A 196 17.72 -16.90 -20.10
CA VAL A 196 17.03 -17.11 -21.38
C VAL A 196 16.76 -15.77 -22.05
N GLU A 197 16.11 -14.87 -21.33
CA GLU A 197 15.69 -13.56 -21.86
C GLU A 197 15.45 -12.56 -20.71
N GLU A 198 15.57 -11.28 -21.05
CA GLU A 198 15.11 -10.18 -20.21
C GLU A 198 13.63 -9.91 -20.51
N VAL A 199 12.80 -9.93 -19.47
CA VAL A 199 11.35 -9.70 -19.57
C VAL A 199 11.02 -8.20 -19.44
N GLY A 200 11.98 -7.39 -18.97
CA GLY A 200 11.89 -5.94 -18.80
C GLY A 200 12.02 -5.50 -17.34
N GLN A 201 12.41 -4.23 -17.13
CA GLN A 201 12.59 -3.62 -15.79
C GLN A 201 13.54 -4.41 -14.86
N GLY A 202 14.54 -5.09 -15.41
CA GLY A 202 15.51 -5.89 -14.66
C GLY A 202 14.96 -7.24 -14.15
N ALA A 203 13.91 -7.77 -14.76
CA ALA A 203 13.44 -9.14 -14.53
C ALA A 203 13.92 -10.08 -15.65
N TYR A 204 14.40 -11.26 -15.28
CA TYR A 204 14.98 -12.26 -16.19
C TYR A 204 14.28 -13.61 -16.06
N ARG A 205 14.18 -14.34 -17.18
CA ARG A 205 13.73 -15.74 -17.19
C ARG A 205 14.95 -16.67 -17.15
N LEU A 206 14.91 -17.68 -16.30
CA LEU A 206 16.01 -18.61 -16.07
C LEU A 206 15.69 -20.01 -16.62
N GLU A 207 16.74 -20.74 -17.01
CA GLU A 207 16.70 -22.16 -17.33
C GLU A 207 17.73 -22.92 -16.47
N SER A 208 17.41 -24.14 -16.06
CA SER A 208 18.40 -25.04 -15.43
C SER A 208 19.43 -25.51 -16.45
N LEU A 209 20.58 -26.03 -16.00
CA LEU A 209 21.57 -26.62 -16.93
C LEU A 209 20.99 -27.76 -17.78
N GLU A 210 19.95 -28.43 -17.28
CA GLU A 210 19.17 -29.46 -17.99
C GLU A 210 18.16 -28.89 -18.99
N LYS A 211 18.23 -27.59 -19.30
CA LYS A 211 17.32 -26.86 -20.21
C LYS A 211 15.86 -26.80 -19.75
N LYS A 212 15.58 -27.04 -18.47
CA LYS A 212 14.23 -26.86 -17.91
C LYS A 212 14.03 -25.39 -17.55
N LYS A 213 13.08 -24.72 -18.22
CA LYS A 213 12.72 -23.33 -17.91
C LYS A 213 12.09 -23.24 -16.52
N LEU A 214 12.55 -22.29 -15.71
CA LEU A 214 11.89 -21.99 -14.46
C LEU A 214 10.58 -21.25 -14.76
N PRO A 215 9.47 -21.58 -14.07
CA PRO A 215 8.17 -20.98 -14.35
C PRO A 215 8.08 -19.50 -13.93
N ARG A 216 8.96 -19.05 -13.03
CA ARG A 216 8.95 -17.68 -12.46
C ARG A 216 10.06 -16.82 -13.06
N THR A 217 9.78 -15.53 -13.18
CA THR A 217 10.80 -14.52 -13.49
C THR A 217 11.57 -14.11 -12.23
N TRP A 218 12.81 -13.67 -12.38
CA TRP A 218 13.69 -13.32 -11.28
C TRP A 218 14.26 -11.91 -11.46
N ASN A 219 14.10 -11.06 -10.45
CA ASN A 219 14.66 -9.73 -10.46
C ASN A 219 16.19 -9.76 -10.32
N VAL A 220 16.87 -8.83 -10.98
CA VAL A 220 18.33 -8.63 -10.94
C VAL A 220 18.90 -8.63 -9.52
N ALA A 221 18.19 -8.07 -8.54
CA ALA A 221 18.62 -8.01 -7.14
C ALA A 221 18.61 -9.38 -6.44
N SER A 222 17.94 -10.37 -7.02
CA SER A 222 17.89 -11.76 -6.56
C SER A 222 18.80 -12.69 -7.36
N LEU A 223 19.63 -12.14 -8.24
CA LEU A 223 20.57 -12.87 -9.08
C LEU A 223 22.00 -12.40 -8.81
N ARG A 224 22.96 -13.32 -8.97
CA ARG A 224 24.39 -13.02 -8.90
C ARG A 224 25.11 -13.74 -10.03
N MET A 225 26.05 -13.08 -10.69
CA MET A 225 26.87 -13.73 -11.71
C MET A 225 27.60 -14.95 -11.12
N TYR A 226 27.54 -16.08 -11.82
CA TYR A 226 28.32 -17.27 -11.51
C TYR A 226 29.66 -17.19 -12.24
N TYR A 227 30.75 -17.19 -11.48
CA TYR A 227 32.11 -17.25 -12.03
C TYR A 227 32.64 -18.67 -11.79
N SER A 228 33.09 -19.32 -12.85
CA SER A 228 33.74 -20.64 -12.80
C SER A 228 35.16 -20.55 -12.29
#